data_AF-A0A7X4C1W5-F1
#
_entry.id   AF-A0A7X4C1W5-F1
#
_cell.length_a   1.000
_cell.length_b   1.000
_cell.length_c   1.000
_cell.angle_alpha   90.00
_cell.angle_beta   90.00
_cell.angle_gamma   90.00
#
_symmetry.space_group_name_H-M   'P 1'
#
loop_
_entity.id
_entity.type
_entity.pdbx_description
1 polymer ?
#
loop_
_entity_poly.entity_id
_entity_poly.type
_entity_poly.pdbx_seq_one_letter_code
_entity_poly.pdbx_strand_id
1 'polypeptide(L)'
;MRRIAVALAVLAGVCFAGGRGQADDFGKWLAEFRAEAAEKGISPVTLDAALTGLRPLEKVLNRDRKQPEFKLTFETYSARLLKPRNIERGRAMMAEHAGLLRRVSDRYGVQPRFIVAIWGIETRYGAIKGNTEIVPALATLAFDRRRSRFFRAQLLDALRMVDKGYIGLADMK
;
A
#
# COMPACT_ATOMS: atom_id res chain seq x y z
N MET A 1 45.85 1.68 57.84
CA MET A 1 45.52 2.94 57.13
C MET A 1 44.50 2.62 56.03
N ARG A 2 43.24 3.01 56.24
CA ARG A 2 42.12 2.84 55.31
C ARG A 2 42.16 3.97 54.27
N ARG A 3 42.16 3.65 52.98
CA ARG A 3 41.64 4.56 51.93
C ARG A 3 40.73 3.76 51.00
N ILE A 4 39.48 4.21 51.00
CA ILE A 4 38.27 3.65 50.43
C ILE A 4 38.30 3.82 48.90
N ALA A 5 38.04 2.75 48.16
CA ALA A 5 37.73 2.84 46.73
C ALA A 5 36.25 3.19 46.59
N VAL A 6 35.94 4.35 46.02
CA VAL A 6 34.57 4.74 45.65
C VAL A 6 34.38 4.36 44.19
N ALA A 7 33.65 3.27 43.96
CA ALA A 7 33.14 2.90 42.65
C ALA A 7 31.88 3.75 42.37
N LEU A 8 31.96 4.68 41.43
CA LEU A 8 30.80 5.42 40.93
C LEU A 8 30.16 4.59 39.81
N ALA A 9 29.13 3.82 40.14
CA ALA A 9 28.26 3.18 39.16
C ALA A 9 27.17 4.18 38.75
N VAL A 10 27.30 4.78 37.56
CA VAL A 10 26.21 5.54 36.94
C VAL A 10 25.40 4.59 36.08
N LEU A 11 24.33 4.03 36.63
CA LEU A 11 23.25 3.43 35.85
C LEU A 11 22.42 4.56 35.23
N ALA A 12 22.73 4.95 34.00
CA ALA A 12 21.80 5.69 33.17
C ALA A 12 20.79 4.71 32.57
N GLY A 13 19.66 4.53 33.26
CA GLY A 13 18.50 3.84 32.72
C GLY A 13 17.93 4.63 31.54
N VAL A 14 18.22 4.21 30.31
CA VAL A 14 17.53 4.70 29.12
C VAL A 14 16.16 4.02 29.09
N CYS A 15 15.14 4.70 29.61
CA CYS A 15 13.75 4.33 29.38
C CYS A 15 13.40 4.57 27.90
N PHE A 16 13.47 3.52 27.09
CA PHE A 16 12.87 3.49 25.75
C PHE A 16 11.33 3.48 25.89
N ALA A 17 10.73 4.66 26.02
CA ALA A 17 9.27 4.84 26.07
C ALA A 17 8.63 5.03 24.66
N GLY A 18 9.35 4.75 23.57
CA GLY A 18 8.93 5.11 22.21
C GLY A 18 7.85 4.23 21.56
N GLY A 19 7.52 3.07 22.13
CA GLY A 19 6.63 2.09 21.46
C GLY A 19 5.15 2.14 21.87
N ARG A 20 4.83 2.48 23.13
CA ARG A 20 3.45 2.46 23.63
C ARG A 20 2.65 3.68 23.17
N GLY A 21 3.24 4.87 23.23
CA GLY A 21 2.56 6.12 22.83
C GLY A 21 2.09 6.11 21.37
N GLN A 22 2.92 5.61 20.45
CA GLN A 22 2.55 5.54 19.04
C GLN A 22 1.45 4.50 18.76
N ALA A 23 1.44 3.38 19.48
CA ALA A 23 0.39 2.37 19.36
C ALA A 23 -0.94 2.88 19.92
N ASP A 24 -0.91 3.60 21.05
CA ASP A 24 -2.09 4.21 21.66
C ASP A 24 -2.66 5.31 20.76
N ASP A 25 -1.81 6.13 20.14
CA ASP A 25 -2.23 7.17 19.18
C ASP A 25 -2.85 6.59 17.91
N PHE A 26 -2.28 5.51 17.38
CA PHE A 26 -2.87 4.81 16.23
C PHE A 26 -4.23 4.20 16.57
N GLY A 27 -4.36 3.60 17.76
CA GLY A 27 -5.63 3.04 18.23
C GLY A 27 -6.74 4.09 18.32
N LYS A 28 -6.44 5.28 18.86
CA LYS A 28 -7.38 6.41 18.90
C LYS A 28 -7.76 6.88 17.49
N TRP A 29 -6.76 7.11 16.64
CA TRP A 29 -7.00 7.52 15.25
C TRP A 29 -7.85 6.50 14.48
N LEU A 30 -7.64 5.21 14.72
CA LEU A 30 -8.39 4.15 14.06
C LEU A 30 -9.84 4.10 14.52
N ALA A 31 -10.10 4.37 15.81
CA ALA A 31 -11.46 4.50 16.34
C ALA A 31 -12.19 5.71 15.73
N GLU A 32 -11.52 6.86 15.62
CA GLU A 32 -12.07 8.04 14.94
C GLU A 32 -12.34 7.78 13.46
N PHE A 33 -11.41 7.12 12.76
CA PHE A 33 -11.61 6.73 11.37
C PHE A 33 -12.77 5.76 11.19
N ARG A 34 -12.92 4.79 12.10
CA ARG A 34 -14.05 3.85 12.10
C ARG A 34 -15.39 4.60 12.20
N ALA A 35 -15.48 5.59 13.09
CA ALA A 35 -16.69 6.41 13.22
C ALA A 35 -16.99 7.17 11.92
N GLU A 36 -15.99 7.82 11.33
CA GLU A 36 -16.15 8.50 10.03
C GLU A 36 -16.59 7.53 8.92
N ALA A 37 -15.98 6.34 8.84
CA ALA A 37 -16.31 5.36 7.82
C ALA A 37 -17.75 4.84 7.97
N ALA A 38 -18.21 4.65 9.21
CA ALA A 38 -19.60 4.30 9.51
C ALA A 38 -20.57 5.42 9.08
N GLU A 39 -20.27 6.68 9.38
CA GLU A 39 -21.06 7.84 8.92
C GLU A 39 -21.14 7.93 7.38
N LYS A 40 -20.09 7.47 6.70
CA LYS A 40 -20.03 7.37 5.23
C LYS A 40 -20.68 6.12 4.64
N GLY A 41 -21.35 5.32 5.49
CA GLY A 41 -22.22 4.22 5.09
C GLY A 41 -21.51 2.88 4.90
N ILE A 42 -20.29 2.68 5.41
CA ILE A 42 -19.65 1.37 5.42
C ILE A 42 -20.28 0.51 6.53
N SER A 43 -20.68 -0.73 6.22
CA SER A 43 -21.35 -1.57 7.21
C SER A 43 -20.46 -1.92 8.42
N PRO A 44 -21.05 -2.11 9.61
CA PRO A 44 -20.33 -2.56 10.79
C PRO A 44 -19.56 -3.87 10.56
N VAL A 45 -20.14 -4.81 9.81
CA VAL A 45 -19.52 -6.10 9.47
C VAL A 45 -18.20 -5.90 8.73
N THR A 46 -18.19 -5.02 7.72
CA THR A 46 -16.97 -4.70 6.96
C THR A 46 -15.93 -3.99 7.83
N LEU A 47 -16.36 -3.03 8.67
CA LEU A 47 -15.45 -2.31 9.55
C LEU A 47 -14.81 -3.24 10.61
N ASP A 48 -15.59 -4.15 11.18
CA ASP A 48 -15.13 -5.16 12.13
C ASP A 48 -14.14 -6.11 11.50
N ALA A 49 -14.43 -6.63 10.31
CA ALA A 49 -13.53 -7.52 9.60
C ALA A 49 -12.23 -6.84 9.17
N ALA A 50 -12.30 -5.59 8.70
CA ALA A 50 -11.19 -4.92 8.04
C ALA A 50 -10.27 -4.11 8.97
N LEU A 51 -10.81 -3.57 10.07
CA LEU A 51 -10.08 -2.63 10.93
C LEU A 51 -9.68 -3.20 12.30
N THR A 52 -10.15 -4.39 12.67
CA THR A 52 -9.82 -4.98 13.97
C THR A 52 -8.38 -5.46 14.04
N GLY A 53 -7.67 -5.10 15.12
CA GLY A 53 -6.31 -5.59 15.39
C GLY A 53 -5.22 -5.02 14.49
N LEU A 54 -5.53 -4.00 13.68
CA LEU A 54 -4.53 -3.36 12.83
C LEU A 54 -3.40 -2.73 13.64
N ARG A 55 -2.20 -2.77 13.06
CA ARG A 55 -1.01 -2.08 13.56
C ARG A 55 -0.31 -1.39 12.39
N PRO A 56 0.34 -0.23 12.62
CA PRO A 56 1.13 0.42 11.58
C PRO A 56 2.21 -0.52 11.02
N LEU A 57 2.33 -0.56 9.69
CA LEU A 57 3.30 -1.37 8.98
C LEU A 57 4.56 -0.55 8.65
N GLU A 58 5.61 -0.71 9.45
CA GLU A 58 6.87 0.03 9.28
C GLU A 58 7.48 -0.13 7.87
N LYS A 59 7.33 -1.31 7.27
CA LYS A 59 7.77 -1.57 5.89
C LYS A 59 7.05 -0.70 4.85
N VAL A 60 5.77 -0.39 5.08
CA VAL A 60 4.98 0.47 4.20
C VAL A 60 5.46 1.92 4.30
N LEU A 61 5.67 2.44 5.52
CA LEU A 61 6.22 3.78 5.74
C LEU A 61 7.61 3.95 5.10
N ASN A 62 8.47 2.93 5.25
CA ASN A 62 9.80 2.96 4.66
C ASN A 62 9.78 2.97 3.13
N ARG A 63 8.88 2.21 2.50
CA ARG A 63 8.71 2.20 1.03
C ARG A 63 8.13 3.51 0.52
N ASP A 64 7.16 4.07 1.25
CA ASP A 64 6.54 5.35 0.93
C ASP A 64 7.56 6.50 0.88
N ARG A 65 8.54 6.48 1.78
CA ARG A 65 9.64 7.47 1.84
C ARG A 65 10.77 7.17 0.84
N LYS A 66 10.87 5.94 0.33
CA LYS A 66 11.96 5.48 -0.56
C LYS A 66 11.40 5.00 -1.90
N GLN A 67 11.01 5.96 -2.75
CA GLN A 67 10.55 5.72 -4.11
C GLN A 67 11.72 5.83 -5.10
N PRO A 68 12.31 4.71 -5.56
CA PRO A 68 13.52 4.72 -6.39
C PRO A 68 13.30 5.32 -7.78
N GLU A 69 12.08 5.32 -8.31
CA GLU A 69 11.74 5.82 -9.64
C GLU A 69 12.11 7.30 -9.81
N PHE A 70 12.00 8.10 -8.73
CA PHE A 70 12.42 9.51 -8.74
C PHE A 70 13.95 9.71 -8.79
N LYS A 71 14.73 8.64 -8.68
CA LYS A 71 16.19 8.66 -8.71
C LYS A 71 16.78 7.98 -9.95
N LEU A 72 15.96 7.30 -10.76
CA LEU A 72 16.43 6.59 -11.95
C LEU A 72 16.49 7.54 -13.14
N THR A 73 17.54 7.40 -13.96
CA THR A 73 17.55 8.04 -15.28
C THR A 73 16.53 7.36 -16.20
N PHE A 74 16.05 8.10 -17.19
CA PHE A 74 15.14 7.55 -18.20
C PHE A 74 15.72 6.30 -18.88
N GLU A 75 17.01 6.33 -19.22
CA GLU A 75 17.72 5.20 -19.83
C GLU A 75 17.67 3.96 -18.92
N THR A 76 18.03 4.12 -17.64
CA THR A 76 18.02 3.01 -16.67
C THR A 76 16.60 2.45 -16.47
N TYR A 77 15.61 3.34 -16.36
CA TYR A 77 14.21 2.95 -16.19
C TYR A 77 13.70 2.17 -17.42
N SER A 78 13.92 2.71 -18.61
CA SER A 78 13.50 2.11 -19.89
C SER A 78 14.17 0.76 -20.13
N ALA A 79 15.47 0.63 -19.85
CA ALA A 79 16.19 -0.64 -19.99
C ALA A 79 15.68 -1.74 -19.05
N ARG A 80 15.14 -1.37 -17.87
CA ARG A 80 14.51 -2.33 -16.95
C ARG A 80 13.18 -2.86 -17.46
N LEU A 81 12.40 -2.01 -18.14
CA LEU A 81 11.06 -2.33 -18.64
C LEU A 81 11.07 -2.97 -20.03
N LEU A 82 11.82 -2.40 -20.98
CA LEU A 82 11.80 -2.74 -22.41
C LEU A 82 12.72 -3.93 -22.75
N LYS A 83 12.70 -4.98 -21.91
CA LYS A 83 13.44 -6.21 -22.20
C LYS A 83 12.78 -6.97 -23.36
N PRO A 84 13.54 -7.63 -24.25
CA PRO A 84 12.98 -8.39 -25.37
C PRO A 84 11.85 -9.35 -24.95
N ARG A 85 12.04 -10.09 -23.85
CA ARG A 85 11.01 -10.99 -23.28
C ARG A 85 9.70 -10.29 -22.92
N ASN A 86 9.74 -9.04 -22.46
CA ASN A 86 8.55 -8.28 -22.06
C ASN A 86 7.80 -7.80 -23.30
N ILE A 87 8.53 -7.43 -24.36
CA ILE A 87 7.99 -7.02 -25.65
C ILE A 87 7.31 -8.21 -26.34
N GLU A 88 7.98 -9.36 -26.36
CA GLU A 88 7.43 -10.61 -26.90
C GLU A 88 6.16 -11.01 -26.16
N ARG A 89 6.19 -11.02 -24.82
CA ARG A 89 4.98 -11.29 -24.02
C ARG A 89 3.87 -10.30 -24.30
N GLY A 90 4.18 -9.01 -24.48
CA GLY A 90 3.19 -7.99 -24.83
C GLY A 90 2.53 -8.25 -26.18
N ARG A 91 3.29 -8.68 -27.19
CA ARG A 91 2.74 -9.09 -28.49
C ARG A 91 1.82 -10.31 -28.34
N ALA A 92 2.21 -11.29 -27.53
CA ALA A 92 1.38 -12.45 -27.24
C ALA A 92 0.06 -12.05 -26.55
N MET A 93 0.10 -11.18 -25.52
CA MET A 93 -1.12 -10.70 -24.85
C MET A 93 -2.02 -9.86 -25.77
N MET A 94 -1.43 -9.08 -26.68
CA MET A 94 -2.19 -8.36 -27.70
C MET A 94 -2.96 -9.32 -28.61
N ALA A 95 -2.31 -10.40 -29.06
CA ALA A 95 -2.94 -11.40 -29.93
C ALA A 95 -4.00 -12.21 -29.18
N GLU A 96 -3.67 -12.71 -27.98
CA GLU A 96 -4.56 -13.50 -27.13
C GLU A 96 -5.85 -12.75 -26.78
N HIS A 97 -5.75 -11.47 -26.44
CA HIS A 97 -6.89 -10.65 -26.02
C HIS A 97 -7.43 -9.71 -27.10
N ALA A 98 -7.08 -9.92 -28.38
CA ALA A 98 -7.40 -9.00 -29.47
C ALA A 98 -8.89 -8.61 -29.53
N GLY A 99 -9.79 -9.60 -29.36
CA GLY A 99 -11.23 -9.36 -29.37
C GLY A 99 -11.72 -8.50 -28.19
N LEU A 100 -11.20 -8.74 -26.98
CA LEU A 100 -11.53 -7.93 -25.80
C LEU A 100 -10.97 -6.51 -25.94
N LEU A 101 -9.70 -6.39 -26.34
CA LEU A 101 -9.02 -5.12 -26.50
C LEU A 101 -9.71 -4.25 -27.55
N ARG A 102 -10.20 -4.83 -28.66
CA ARG A 102 -11.01 -4.10 -29.65
C ARG A 102 -12.29 -3.55 -29.01
N ARG A 103 -13.06 -4.38 -28.30
CA ARG A 103 -14.30 -3.91 -27.63
C ARG A 103 -14.04 -2.80 -26.62
N VAL A 104 -12.97 -2.90 -25.83
CA VAL A 104 -12.57 -1.87 -24.87
C VAL A 104 -12.13 -0.60 -25.59
N SER A 105 -11.33 -0.73 -26.66
CA SER A 105 -10.91 0.39 -27.50
C SER A 105 -12.10 1.11 -28.12
N ASP A 106 -13.06 0.39 -28.69
CA ASP A 106 -14.24 0.97 -29.33
C ASP A 106 -15.13 1.70 -28.31
N ARG A 107 -15.25 1.15 -27.10
CA ARG A 107 -16.06 1.75 -26.03
C ARG A 107 -15.42 3.00 -25.41
N TYR A 108 -14.11 2.97 -25.18
CA TYR A 108 -13.43 3.99 -24.38
C TYR A 108 -12.48 4.89 -25.19
N GLY A 109 -12.30 4.65 -26.49
CA GLY A 109 -11.43 5.43 -27.37
C GLY A 109 -9.92 5.22 -27.12
N VAL A 110 -9.53 4.20 -26.36
CA VAL A 110 -8.13 3.93 -26.00
C VAL A 110 -7.56 2.82 -26.88
N GLN A 111 -6.53 3.14 -27.65
CA GLN A 111 -5.89 2.18 -28.55
C GLN A 111 -5.33 0.97 -27.79
N PRO A 112 -5.52 -0.27 -28.27
CA PRO A 112 -5.12 -1.49 -27.57
C PRO A 112 -3.67 -1.51 -27.05
N ARG A 113 -2.74 -0.93 -27.81
CA ARG A 113 -1.32 -0.87 -27.43
C ARG A 113 -1.07 -0.17 -26.09
N PHE A 114 -1.86 0.85 -25.74
CA PHE A 114 -1.67 1.56 -24.47
C PHE A 114 -2.16 0.74 -23.30
N ILE A 115 -3.29 0.05 -23.46
CA ILE A 115 -3.84 -0.87 -22.44
C ILE A 115 -2.84 -1.98 -22.14
N VAL A 116 -2.32 -2.63 -23.19
CA VAL A 116 -1.33 -3.71 -23.06
C VAL A 116 -0.03 -3.20 -22.45
N ALA A 117 0.47 -2.03 -22.88
CA ALA A 117 1.70 -1.46 -22.33
C ALA A 117 1.59 -1.18 -20.83
N ILE A 118 0.50 -0.54 -20.38
CA ILE A 118 0.26 -0.27 -18.96
C ILE A 118 0.15 -1.58 -18.17
N TRP A 119 -0.64 -2.54 -18.66
CA TRP A 119 -0.79 -3.84 -17.98
C TRP A 119 0.53 -4.60 -17.81
N GLY A 120 1.40 -4.52 -18.82
CA GLY A 120 2.76 -5.07 -18.78
C GLY A 120 3.67 -4.37 -17.77
N ILE A 121 3.62 -3.04 -17.69
CA ILE A 121 4.40 -2.23 -16.75
C ILE A 121 3.97 -2.50 -15.31
N GLU A 122 2.66 -2.51 -15.05
CA GLU A 122 2.11 -2.59 -13.69
C GLU A 122 2.28 -3.97 -13.06
N THR A 123 1.96 -5.04 -13.79
CA THR A 123 1.84 -6.40 -13.19
C THR A 123 2.53 -7.48 -14.00
N ARG A 124 3.19 -7.12 -15.11
CA ARG A 124 3.65 -8.09 -16.12
C ARG A 124 2.52 -9.01 -16.56
N TYR A 125 1.40 -8.42 -16.93
CA TYR A 125 0.22 -9.14 -17.40
C TYR A 125 -0.36 -10.11 -16.33
N GLY A 126 -0.32 -9.69 -15.06
CA GLY A 126 -0.80 -10.47 -13.91
C GLY A 126 0.20 -11.45 -13.29
N ALA A 127 1.40 -11.59 -13.84
CA ALA A 127 2.43 -12.49 -13.30
C ALA A 127 3.03 -12.01 -11.97
N ILE A 128 3.05 -10.70 -11.73
CA ILE A 128 3.44 -10.09 -10.46
C ILE A 128 2.18 -9.63 -9.74
N LYS A 129 1.91 -10.25 -8.59
CA LYS A 129 0.84 -9.84 -7.67
C LYS A 129 1.44 -9.10 -6.47
N GLY A 130 0.65 -8.21 -5.89
CA GLY A 130 0.98 -7.58 -4.62
C GLY A 130 0.96 -8.61 -3.49
N ASN A 131 1.90 -8.47 -2.55
CA ASN A 131 2.00 -9.30 -1.35
C ASN A 131 1.69 -8.48 -0.08
N THR A 132 1.07 -7.30 -0.21
CA THR A 132 0.83 -6.39 0.91
C THR A 132 -0.66 -6.17 1.04
N GLU A 133 -1.24 -6.52 2.18
CA GLU A 133 -2.66 -6.28 2.41
C GLU A 133 -2.97 -4.78 2.31
N ILE A 134 -3.93 -4.45 1.44
CA ILE A 134 -4.20 -3.06 1.07
C ILE A 134 -4.78 -2.27 2.23
N VAL A 135 -5.73 -2.83 3.00
CA VAL A 135 -6.36 -2.12 4.13
C VAL A 135 -5.34 -1.75 5.22
N PRO A 136 -4.51 -2.68 5.75
CA PRO A 136 -3.46 -2.32 6.70
C PRO A 136 -2.44 -1.30 6.15
N ALA A 137 -2.07 -1.41 4.87
CA ALA A 137 -1.15 -0.46 4.24
C ALA A 137 -1.75 0.94 4.12
N LEU A 138 -3.01 1.04 3.68
CA LEU A 138 -3.72 2.31 3.57
C LEU A 138 -3.98 2.92 4.94
N ALA A 139 -4.35 2.14 5.96
CA ALA A 139 -4.49 2.62 7.34
C ALA A 139 -3.17 3.18 7.88
N THR A 140 -2.05 2.47 7.64
CA THR A 140 -0.72 2.94 8.01
C THR A 140 -0.39 4.29 7.37
N LEU A 141 -0.69 4.46 6.08
CA LEU A 141 -0.37 5.67 5.33
C LEU A 141 -1.36 6.82 5.56
N ALA A 142 -2.60 6.50 5.91
CA ALA A 142 -3.62 7.48 6.29
C ALA A 142 -3.35 8.04 7.70
N PHE A 143 -2.74 7.26 8.58
CA PHE A 143 -2.24 7.71 9.87
C PHE A 143 -0.96 8.56 9.73
N ASP A 144 -0.06 8.26 8.79
CA ASP A 144 1.13 9.07 8.55
C ASP A 144 0.80 10.45 7.96
N ARG A 145 1.40 11.50 8.52
CA ARG A 145 1.09 12.89 8.21
C ARG A 145 1.41 13.30 6.76
N ARG A 146 2.34 12.61 6.07
CA ARG A 146 2.88 13.06 4.77
C ARG A 146 1.82 13.16 3.68
N ARG A 147 0.95 12.16 3.59
CA ARG A 147 -0.11 12.06 2.57
C ARG A 147 -1.45 11.60 3.16
N SER A 148 -1.66 11.86 4.44
CA SER A 148 -2.81 11.39 5.23
C SER A 148 -4.15 11.57 4.49
N ARG A 149 -4.45 12.78 4.00
CA ARG A 149 -5.72 13.08 3.31
C ARG A 149 -5.96 12.18 2.09
N PHE A 150 -4.93 11.95 1.28
CA PHE A 150 -5.03 11.10 0.10
C PHE A 150 -5.31 9.66 0.51
N PHE A 151 -4.52 9.11 1.43
CA PHE A 151 -4.66 7.71 1.83
C PHE A 151 -5.90 7.43 2.67
N ARG A 152 -6.40 8.41 3.43
CA ARG A 152 -7.69 8.31 4.13
C ARG A 152 -8.84 8.15 3.15
N ALA A 153 -8.83 8.91 2.04
CA ALA A 153 -9.81 8.75 0.96
C ALA A 153 -9.70 7.37 0.30
N GLN A 154 -8.47 6.92 -0.01
CA GLN A 154 -8.25 5.58 -0.59
C GLN A 154 -8.69 4.45 0.36
N LEU A 155 -8.47 4.60 1.67
CA LEU A 155 -8.93 3.62 2.66
C LEU A 155 -10.45 3.51 2.69
N LEU A 156 -11.16 4.64 2.61
CA LEU A 156 -12.63 4.64 2.51
C LEU A 156 -13.11 3.96 1.24
N ASP A 157 -12.48 4.24 0.10
CA ASP A 157 -12.85 3.61 -1.18
C ASP A 157 -12.58 2.11 -1.17
N ALA A 158 -11.45 1.67 -0.60
CA ALA A 158 -11.13 0.26 -0.42
C ALA A 158 -12.18 -0.44 0.45
N LEU A 159 -12.54 0.14 1.60
CA LEU A 159 -13.61 -0.41 2.45
C LEU A 159 -14.95 -0.47 1.73
N ARG A 160 -15.29 0.55 0.93
CA ARG A 160 -16.52 0.56 0.12
C ARG A 160 -16.53 -0.54 -0.94
N MET A 161 -15.39 -0.86 -1.54
CA MET A 161 -15.28 -1.97 -2.50
C MET A 161 -15.54 -3.32 -1.83
N VAL A 162 -14.99 -3.52 -0.62
CA VAL A 162 -15.24 -4.73 0.18
C VAL A 162 -16.71 -4.81 0.58
N ASP A 163 -17.27 -3.70 1.08
CA ASP A 163 -18.65 -3.64 1.56
C ASP A 163 -19.69 -3.92 0.45
N LYS A 164 -19.38 -3.48 -0.78
CA LYS A 164 -20.20 -3.77 -1.96
C LYS A 164 -19.98 -5.17 -2.56
N GLY A 165 -19.05 -5.96 -2.02
CA GLY A 165 -18.75 -7.30 -2.51
C GLY A 165 -18.00 -7.30 -3.86
N TYR A 166 -17.37 -6.21 -4.25
CA TYR A 166 -16.57 -6.16 -5.50
C TYR A 166 -15.28 -6.98 -5.40
N ILE A 167 -14.77 -7.15 -4.18
CA ILE A 167 -13.59 -7.95 -3.86
C ILE A 167 -13.66 -8.41 -2.40
N GLY A 168 -13.22 -9.63 -2.11
CA GLY A 168 -13.08 -10.11 -0.74
C GLY A 168 -11.87 -9.47 -0.03
N LEU A 169 -11.98 -9.23 1.28
CA LEU A 169 -10.89 -8.63 2.07
C LEU A 169 -9.56 -9.42 1.94
N ALA A 170 -9.64 -10.75 1.92
CA ALA A 170 -8.47 -11.63 1.80
C ALA A 170 -7.76 -11.56 0.43
N ASP A 171 -8.48 -11.11 -0.60
CA ASP A 171 -7.99 -10.99 -1.98
C ASP A 171 -7.45 -9.58 -2.28
N MET A 172 -7.68 -8.61 -1.38
CA MET A 172 -7.25 -7.22 -1.57
C MET A 172 -5.77 -7.02 -1.16
N LYS A 173 -4.86 -7.41 -2.07
CA LYS A 173 -3.40 -7.45 -1.86
C LYS A 173 -2.58 -6.82 -3.00
#